data_AF-A0A7W2FW95-F1
#
_entry.id   AF-A0A7W2FW95-F1
#
_cell.length_a   1.000
_cell.length_b   1.000
_cell.length_c   1.000
_cell.angle_alpha   90.00
_cell.angle_beta   90.00
_cell.angle_gamma   90.00
#
_symmetry.space_group_name_H-M   'P 1'
#
loop_
_entity.id
_entity.type
_entity.pdbx_description
1 polymer ?
#
loop_
_entity_poly.entity_id
_entity_poly.type
_entity_poly.pdbx_seq_one_letter_code
_entity_poly.pdbx_strand_id
1 'polypeptide(L)'
;MKKNIIFSQERWNNLQESLLTLAQGNLSKKIKVKYLNDDLESIEVLLNMVIDEWKQRVLQMPFNKPETHKFIHHYQLLLNKNLQILDVDQQFPLDSTIDIKNILNKKITQLLEEEDQNSLEHYINQLNYSVNFHPETPSITVLGNSYLYSIKKLSSGKNYILNLYQIHLDTKYFSKGLASESTEMIKLEQRKRYRDIIEEIKEHIDQLPLSERLQLKQICKSFGINSFQLKKGFQELYQCCPYDYFLTLRMKHAHLLVETSTISLKELSQMVGYSQYPTFSTQFLKTFQIRPRTLRKKQQNNI
;
A
#
# COMPACT_ATOMS: atom_id res chain seq x y z
N MET A 1 -20.18 25.75 31.44
CA MET A 1 -18.81 26.17 31.82
C MET A 1 -17.96 26.28 30.56
N LYS A 2 -17.46 27.47 30.21
CA LYS A 2 -16.49 27.63 29.10
C LYS A 2 -15.16 27.05 29.56
N LYS A 3 -14.72 25.95 28.96
CA LYS A 3 -13.40 25.36 29.22
C LYS A 3 -12.37 26.21 28.50
N ASN A 4 -11.55 26.96 29.23
CA ASN A 4 -10.44 27.72 28.63
C ASN A 4 -9.33 26.73 28.28
N ILE A 5 -9.13 26.52 26.98
CA ILE A 5 -8.08 25.64 26.45
C ILE A 5 -6.82 26.48 26.30
N ILE A 6 -5.76 26.15 27.04
CA ILE A 6 -4.47 26.82 26.95
C ILE A 6 -3.59 26.00 26.01
N PHE A 7 -3.15 26.60 24.90
CA PHE A 7 -2.29 25.94 23.92
C PHE A 7 -1.30 26.93 23.30
N SER A 8 -0.21 26.41 22.75
CA SER A 8 0.79 27.23 22.04
C SER A 8 0.21 27.76 20.72
N GLN A 9 0.34 29.07 20.49
CA GLN A 9 -0.07 29.73 19.25
C GLN A 9 0.59 29.10 18.02
N GLU A 10 1.85 28.65 18.15
CA GLU A 10 2.60 27.98 17.09
C GLU A 10 1.94 26.65 16.67
N ARG A 11 1.51 25.84 17.65
CA ARG A 11 0.83 24.56 17.37
C ARG A 11 -0.51 24.77 16.70
N TRP A 12 -1.25 25.79 17.13
CA TRP A 12 -2.51 26.17 16.50
C TRP A 12 -2.33 26.59 15.05
N ASN A 13 -1.34 27.43 14.76
CA ASN A 13 -1.02 27.85 13.41
C ASN A 13 -0.61 26.66 12.52
N ASN A 14 0.21 25.74 13.03
CA ASN A 14 0.61 24.52 12.32
C ASN A 14 -0.61 23.61 12.03
N LEU A 15 -1.55 23.54 12.96
CA LEU A 15 -2.78 22.76 12.77
C LEU A 15 -3.68 23.37 11.69
N GLN A 16 -3.85 24.69 11.70
CA GLN A 16 -4.59 25.41 10.65
C GLN A 16 -3.92 25.26 9.29
N GLU A 17 -2.60 25.38 9.21
CA GLU A 17 -1.85 25.19 7.97
C GLU A 17 -2.00 23.75 7.45
N SER A 18 -1.93 22.75 8.33
CA SER A 18 -2.12 21.35 7.95
C SER A 18 -3.53 21.07 7.43
N LEU A 19 -4.56 21.70 8.01
CA LEU A 19 -5.94 21.64 7.52
C LEU A 19 -6.07 22.27 6.14
N LEU A 20 -5.44 23.42 5.91
CA LEU A 20 -5.44 24.08 4.60
C LEU A 20 -4.74 23.24 3.54
N THR A 21 -3.59 22.64 3.86
CA THR A 21 -2.90 21.73 2.92
C THR A 21 -3.71 20.47 2.62
N LEU A 22 -4.42 19.94 3.61
CA LEU A 22 -5.36 18.82 3.42
C LEU A 22 -6.50 19.22 2.49
N ALA A 23 -7.09 20.40 2.68
CA ALA A 23 -8.15 20.93 1.80
C ALA A 23 -7.68 21.16 0.36
N GLN A 24 -6.38 21.46 0.16
CA GLN A 24 -5.74 21.58 -1.15
C GLN A 24 -5.36 20.22 -1.78
N GLY A 25 -5.68 19.09 -1.13
CA GLY A 25 -5.41 17.75 -1.64
C GLY A 25 -4.01 17.21 -1.32
N ASN A 26 -3.20 17.92 -0.54
CA ASN A 26 -1.90 17.44 -0.09
C ASN A 26 -2.07 16.54 1.16
N LEU A 27 -2.07 15.23 0.94
CA LEU A 27 -2.24 14.20 1.98
C LEU A 27 -0.92 13.69 2.57
N SER A 28 0.21 14.34 2.26
CA SER A 28 1.55 13.92 2.70
C SER A 28 2.03 14.71 3.92
N LYS A 29 1.50 15.91 4.16
CA LYS A 29 1.89 16.74 5.30
C LYS A 29 1.21 16.23 6.57
N LYS A 30 1.98 15.97 7.62
CA LYS A 30 1.49 15.57 8.96
C LYS A 30 1.93 16.58 10.02
N ILE A 31 1.11 16.76 11.05
CA ILE A 31 1.45 17.56 12.22
C ILE A 31 2.39 16.76 13.12
N LYS A 32 3.47 17.40 13.61
CA LYS A 32 4.36 16.81 14.60
C LYS A 32 3.74 16.90 15.99
N VAL A 33 3.39 15.75 16.56
CA VAL A 33 2.80 15.64 17.90
C VAL A 33 3.88 15.77 18.97
N LYS A 34 3.68 16.64 19.97
CA LYS A 34 4.67 16.96 21.03
C LYS A 34 4.45 16.20 22.36
N TYR A 35 3.42 15.35 22.48
CA TYR A 35 3.13 14.51 23.66
C TYR A 35 3.02 15.29 24.98
N LEU A 36 2.34 16.43 24.95
CA LEU A 36 2.06 17.30 26.08
C LEU A 36 0.76 16.92 26.84
N ASN A 37 0.01 15.91 26.36
CA ASN A 37 -1.23 15.42 26.97
C ASN A 37 -2.33 16.49 27.11
N ASP A 38 -2.41 17.44 26.19
CA ASP A 38 -3.44 18.48 26.18
C ASP A 38 -4.62 18.20 25.22
N ASP A 39 -5.67 19.00 25.36
CA ASP A 39 -6.86 18.87 24.50
C ASP A 39 -6.52 19.15 23.01
N LEU A 40 -5.49 19.98 22.73
CA LEU A 40 -5.05 20.29 21.36
C LEU A 40 -4.34 19.11 20.70
N GLU A 41 -3.55 18.36 21.45
CA GLU A 41 -2.86 17.15 21.00
C GLU A 41 -3.85 16.12 20.46
N SER A 42 -4.98 15.98 21.17
CA SER A 42 -6.05 15.08 20.73
C SER A 42 -6.54 15.46 19.33
N ILE A 43 -6.59 16.75 19.01
CA ILE A 43 -7.01 17.26 17.69
C ILE A 43 -5.90 17.08 16.65
N GLU A 44 -4.63 17.33 17.00
CA GLU A 44 -3.48 17.10 16.10
C GLU A 44 -3.38 15.63 15.67
N VAL A 45 -3.56 14.72 16.63
CA VAL A 45 -3.60 13.28 16.43
C VAL A 45 -4.78 12.86 15.56
N LEU A 46 -5.99 13.40 15.83
CA LEU A 46 -7.17 13.16 15.00
C LEU A 46 -6.99 13.67 13.56
N LEU A 47 -6.37 14.84 13.37
CA LEU A 47 -6.13 15.35 12.02
C LEU A 47 -5.17 14.45 11.24
N ASN A 48 -4.07 14.03 11.87
CA ASN A 48 -3.14 13.08 11.26
C ASN A 48 -3.83 11.75 10.89
N MET A 49 -4.75 11.27 11.73
CA MET A 49 -5.56 10.09 11.44
C MET A 49 -6.50 10.30 10.23
N VAL A 50 -7.16 11.46 10.13
CA VAL A 50 -8.02 11.78 8.98
C VAL A 50 -7.20 11.86 7.69
N ILE A 51 -6.01 12.47 7.74
CA ILE A 51 -5.08 12.53 6.62
C ILE A 51 -4.70 11.12 6.15
N ASP A 52 -4.40 10.21 7.08
CA ASP A 52 -4.09 8.82 6.77
C ASP A 52 -5.28 8.04 6.20
N GLU A 53 -6.49 8.22 6.75
CA GLU A 53 -7.69 7.58 6.20
C GLU A 53 -8.02 8.08 4.80
N TRP A 54 -7.95 9.39 4.57
CA TRP A 54 -8.16 9.97 3.24
C TRP A 54 -7.12 9.50 2.26
N LYS A 55 -5.85 9.43 2.66
CA LYS A 55 -4.77 8.89 1.83
C LYS A 55 -5.05 7.44 1.45
N GLN A 56 -5.48 6.61 2.39
CA GLN A 56 -5.84 5.22 2.09
C GLN A 56 -7.05 5.11 1.16
N ARG A 57 -8.09 5.94 1.38
CA ARG A 57 -9.28 5.94 0.51
C ARG A 57 -8.98 6.47 -0.89
N VAL A 58 -8.11 7.46 -1.04
CA VAL A 58 -7.65 7.92 -2.35
C VAL A 58 -6.81 6.85 -3.05
N LEU A 59 -5.97 6.11 -2.32
CA LEU A 59 -5.21 4.98 -2.87
C LEU A 59 -6.09 3.76 -3.21
N GLN A 60 -7.21 3.58 -2.53
CA GLN A 60 -8.16 2.48 -2.71
C GLN A 60 -9.36 2.83 -3.59
N MET A 61 -9.56 4.12 -3.89
CA MET A 61 -10.46 4.53 -4.95
C MET A 61 -9.95 3.80 -6.19
N PRO A 62 -10.81 3.05 -6.91
CA PRO A 62 -10.45 2.62 -8.24
C PRO A 62 -10.11 3.92 -8.96
N PHE A 63 -8.83 4.10 -9.29
CA PHE A 63 -8.45 5.15 -10.20
C PHE A 63 -9.31 4.88 -11.44
N ASN A 64 -10.42 5.60 -11.61
CA ASN A 64 -10.66 6.18 -12.91
C ASN A 64 -9.38 6.96 -13.12
N LYS A 65 -8.42 6.35 -13.82
CA LYS A 65 -7.20 7.01 -14.24
C LYS A 65 -7.67 8.37 -14.72
N PRO A 66 -7.26 9.48 -14.08
CA PRO A 66 -7.68 10.81 -14.51
C PRO A 66 -7.44 10.83 -16.00
N GLU A 67 -8.50 10.91 -16.82
CA GLU A 67 -8.54 10.41 -18.21
C GLU A 67 -7.15 10.50 -18.82
N THR A 68 -6.36 9.42 -18.68
CA THR A 68 -5.00 9.44 -19.20
C THR A 68 -5.27 9.36 -20.67
N HIS A 69 -5.16 10.50 -21.35
CA HIS A 69 -5.36 10.52 -22.76
C HIS A 69 -4.24 9.64 -23.31
N LYS A 70 -4.63 8.42 -23.68
CA LYS A 70 -3.75 7.48 -24.35
C LYS A 70 -3.72 7.96 -25.78
N PHE A 71 -2.61 8.57 -26.16
CA PHE A 71 -2.40 8.93 -27.54
C PHE A 71 -1.58 7.83 -28.19
N ILE A 72 -1.97 7.45 -29.40
CA ILE A 72 -1.21 6.52 -30.22
C ILE A 72 -0.43 7.40 -31.19
N HIS A 73 0.89 7.39 -31.07
CA HIS A 73 1.73 7.90 -32.14
C HIS A 73 1.78 6.81 -33.22
N HIS A 74 1.42 7.20 -34.44
CA HIS A 74 1.47 6.33 -35.60
C HIS A 74 2.45 6.94 -36.59
N TYR A 75 3.51 6.21 -36.91
CA TYR A 75 4.50 6.60 -37.90
C TYR A 75 4.44 5.68 -39.10
N GLN A 76 4.62 6.25 -40.29
CA GLN A 76 4.67 5.51 -41.54
C GLN A 76 6.05 5.64 -42.17
N LEU A 77 6.63 4.50 -42.56
CA LEU A 77 7.85 4.44 -43.34
C LEU A 77 7.57 3.77 -44.67
N LEU A 78 7.98 4.42 -45.75
CA LEU A 78 7.94 3.85 -47.08
C LEU A 78 9.27 3.14 -47.35
N LEU A 79 9.19 1.85 -47.66
CA LEU A 79 10.35 1.00 -47.93
C LEU A 79 10.34 0.53 -49.39
N ASN A 80 11.51 0.40 -50.00
CA ASN A 80 11.66 -0.27 -51.29
C ASN A 80 11.78 -1.81 -51.12
N LYS A 81 11.92 -2.56 -52.22
CA LYS A 81 12.11 -4.03 -52.19
C LYS A 81 13.29 -4.50 -51.33
N ASN A 82 14.32 -3.67 -51.20
CA ASN A 82 15.53 -3.97 -50.45
C ASN A 82 15.46 -3.46 -49.00
N LEU A 83 14.26 -3.08 -48.53
CA LEU A 83 13.98 -2.52 -47.21
C LEU A 83 14.75 -1.22 -46.92
N GLN A 84 15.09 -0.47 -47.97
CA GLN A 84 15.63 0.88 -47.83
C GLN A 84 14.49 1.87 -47.66
N ILE A 85 14.69 2.80 -46.72
CA ILE A 85 13.74 3.84 -46.38
C ILE A 85 13.74 4.89 -47.49
N LEU A 86 12.66 4.94 -48.25
CA LEU A 86 12.42 5.93 -49.30
C LEU A 86 11.87 7.22 -48.72
N ASP A 87 10.97 7.10 -47.74
CA ASP A 87 10.29 8.25 -47.13
C ASP A 87 9.83 7.89 -45.71
N VAL A 88 9.66 8.92 -44.87
CA VAL A 88 9.30 8.80 -43.46
C VAL A 88 8.33 9.91 -43.08
N ASP A 89 7.36 9.61 -42.22
CA ASP A 89 6.55 10.61 -41.56
C ASP A 89 7.43 11.69 -40.90
N GLN A 90 7.12 12.97 -41.14
CA GLN A 90 7.88 14.10 -40.61
C GLN A 90 7.94 14.13 -39.09
N GLN A 91 6.95 13.57 -38.40
CA GLN A 91 6.92 13.55 -36.94
C GLN A 91 7.89 12.52 -36.33
N PHE A 92 8.22 11.44 -37.05
CA PHE A 92 9.09 10.37 -36.56
C PHE A 92 10.52 10.84 -36.20
N PRO A 93 11.24 11.58 -37.07
CA PRO A 93 12.57 12.12 -36.74
C PRO A 93 12.55 13.16 -35.61
N LEU A 94 11.50 13.98 -35.53
CA LEU A 94 11.34 14.97 -34.45
C LEU A 94 11.24 14.30 -33.08
N ASP A 95 10.44 13.24 -32.97
CA ASP A 95 10.22 12.52 -31.70
C ASP A 95 11.38 11.59 -31.33
N SER A 96 12.13 11.10 -32.32
CA SER A 96 13.31 10.24 -32.11
C SER A 96 14.64 11.00 -31.96
N THR A 97 14.62 12.34 -32.02
CA THR A 97 15.81 13.21 -31.91
C THR A 97 16.89 12.97 -32.99
N ILE A 98 16.50 12.47 -34.17
CA ILE A 98 17.43 12.14 -35.26
C ILE A 98 17.11 12.99 -36.50
N ASP A 99 18.15 13.41 -37.22
CA ASP A 99 18.00 14.12 -38.48
C ASP A 99 17.47 13.19 -39.59
N ILE A 100 16.42 13.62 -40.30
CA ILE A 100 15.81 12.95 -41.46
C ILE A 100 16.87 12.52 -42.48
N LYS A 101 17.89 13.37 -42.70
CA LYS A 101 18.95 13.11 -43.68
C LYS A 101 19.78 11.87 -43.33
N ASN A 102 19.82 11.49 -42.05
CA ASN A 102 20.55 10.32 -41.57
C ASN A 102 19.73 9.03 -41.62
N ILE A 103 18.43 9.10 -41.95
CA ILE A 103 17.51 7.95 -41.99
C ILE A 103 17.18 7.58 -43.44
N LEU A 104 16.98 8.56 -44.32
CA LEU A 104 16.65 8.32 -45.73
C LEU A 104 17.75 7.52 -46.45
N ASN A 105 17.33 6.62 -47.34
CA ASN A 105 18.16 5.70 -48.13
C ASN A 105 18.96 4.64 -47.33
N LYS A 106 18.86 4.62 -45.99
CA LYS A 106 19.41 3.52 -45.19
C LYS A 106 18.47 2.32 -45.18
N LYS A 107 19.02 1.13 -44.92
CA LYS A 107 18.20 -0.06 -44.68
C LYS A 107 17.57 0.03 -43.30
N ILE A 108 16.29 -0.29 -43.19
CA ILE A 108 15.59 -0.32 -41.90
C ILE A 108 16.28 -1.26 -40.91
N THR A 109 16.87 -2.37 -41.38
CA THR A 109 17.61 -3.33 -40.54
C THR A 109 18.77 -2.69 -39.79
N GLN A 110 19.40 -1.64 -40.31
CA GLN A 110 20.48 -0.93 -39.63
C GLN A 110 20.00 -0.07 -38.44
N LEU A 111 18.68 0.13 -38.31
CA LEU A 111 18.06 0.88 -37.23
C LEU A 111 17.43 -0.04 -36.17
N LEU A 112 17.55 -1.35 -36.36
CA LEU A 112 16.99 -2.41 -35.52
C LEU A 112 18.10 -3.16 -34.77
N GLU A 113 17.76 -3.66 -33.59
CA GLU A 113 18.58 -4.64 -32.88
C GLU A 113 18.65 -5.96 -33.67
N GLU A 114 19.73 -6.75 -33.51
CA GLU A 114 19.99 -7.96 -34.31
C GLU A 114 18.85 -9.00 -34.24
N GLU A 115 18.21 -9.15 -33.07
CA GLU A 115 17.08 -10.08 -32.87
C GLU A 115 15.83 -9.65 -33.67
N ASP A 116 15.60 -8.34 -33.78
CA ASP A 116 14.46 -7.75 -34.48
C ASP A 116 14.64 -7.75 -36.01
N GLN A 117 15.88 -7.71 -36.49
CA GLN A 117 16.19 -7.85 -37.93
C GLN A 117 15.72 -9.20 -38.47
N ASN A 118 16.07 -10.30 -37.79
CA ASN A 118 15.70 -11.65 -38.18
C ASN A 118 14.17 -11.85 -38.13
N SER A 119 13.53 -11.29 -37.10
CA SER A 119 12.08 -11.37 -36.91
C SER A 119 11.32 -10.63 -38.01
N LEU A 120 11.79 -9.44 -38.41
CA LEU A 120 11.19 -8.66 -39.49
C LEU A 120 11.35 -9.36 -40.85
N GLU A 121 12.53 -9.89 -41.15
CA GLU A 121 12.77 -10.63 -42.40
C GLU A 121 11.90 -11.89 -42.49
N HIS A 122 11.75 -12.63 -41.38
CA HIS A 122 10.85 -13.77 -41.30
C HIS A 122 9.40 -13.37 -41.57
N TYR A 123 8.94 -12.27 -40.97
CA TYR A 123 7.59 -11.76 -41.12
C TYR A 123 7.28 -11.31 -42.57
N ILE A 124 8.23 -10.63 -43.21
CA ILE A 124 8.11 -10.21 -44.62
C ILE A 124 8.08 -11.42 -45.56
N ASN A 125 8.88 -12.44 -45.28
CA ASN A 125 8.85 -13.68 -46.05
C ASN A 125 7.46 -14.34 -45.94
N GLN A 126 6.93 -14.51 -44.73
CA GLN A 126 5.59 -15.08 -44.52
C GLN A 126 4.50 -14.30 -45.28
N LEU A 127 4.51 -12.96 -45.23
CA LEU A 127 3.58 -12.12 -45.97
C LEU A 127 3.63 -12.32 -47.50
N ASN A 128 4.79 -12.67 -48.07
CA ASN A 128 4.90 -12.95 -49.50
C ASN A 128 4.35 -14.33 -49.89
N TYR A 129 4.22 -15.28 -48.96
CA TYR A 129 3.82 -16.66 -49.24
C TYR A 129 2.39 -17.03 -48.81
N SER A 130 1.79 -16.34 -47.83
CA SER A 130 0.45 -16.66 -47.31
C SER A 130 -0.59 -15.58 -47.60
N VAL A 131 -1.65 -15.96 -48.32
CA VAL A 131 -2.75 -15.08 -48.75
C VAL A 131 -3.68 -14.67 -47.59
N ASN A 132 -3.68 -15.42 -46.48
CA ASN A 132 -4.58 -15.24 -45.32
C ASN A 132 -3.83 -15.18 -43.97
N PHE A 133 -2.76 -14.40 -43.87
CA PHE A 133 -2.07 -14.22 -42.59
C PHE A 133 -2.74 -13.11 -41.76
N HIS A 134 -3.29 -13.47 -40.61
CA HIS A 134 -3.71 -12.54 -39.55
C HIS A 134 -2.73 -12.65 -38.37
N PRO A 135 -1.60 -11.95 -38.40
CA PRO A 135 -0.65 -11.94 -37.30
C PRO A 135 -1.17 -11.12 -36.13
N GLU A 136 -0.94 -11.62 -34.91
CA GLU A 136 -0.85 -10.77 -33.73
C GLU A 136 0.16 -9.65 -34.02
N THR A 137 -0.17 -8.40 -33.70
CA THR A 137 0.69 -7.23 -34.01
C THR A 137 2.06 -7.41 -33.34
N PRO A 138 3.14 -7.72 -34.10
CA PRO A 138 4.45 -7.94 -33.52
C PRO A 138 5.01 -6.63 -32.96
N SER A 139 5.90 -6.74 -31.98
CA SER A 139 6.69 -5.60 -31.49
C SER A 139 8.06 -5.57 -32.18
N ILE A 140 8.63 -4.39 -32.31
CA ILE A 140 9.94 -4.14 -32.90
C ILE A 140 10.62 -2.98 -32.17
N THR A 141 11.92 -3.09 -31.93
CA THR A 141 12.70 -2.02 -31.33
C THR A 141 13.45 -1.26 -32.41
N VAL A 142 13.08 0.00 -32.61
CA VAL A 142 13.76 0.88 -33.56
C VAL A 142 14.45 1.97 -32.76
N LEU A 143 15.77 2.09 -32.89
CA LEU A 143 16.57 3.13 -32.23
C LEU A 143 16.36 3.18 -30.70
N GLY A 144 16.24 2.02 -30.06
CA GLY A 144 16.03 1.88 -28.61
C GLY A 144 14.59 2.11 -28.14
N ASN A 145 13.65 2.43 -29.03
CA ASN A 145 12.23 2.58 -28.71
C ASN A 145 11.43 1.39 -29.23
N SER A 146 10.52 0.87 -28.39
CA SER A 146 9.65 -0.25 -28.76
C SER A 146 8.37 0.24 -29.44
N TYR A 147 8.03 -0.38 -30.56
CA TYR A 147 6.85 -0.10 -31.38
C TYR A 147 6.09 -1.39 -31.66
N LEU A 148 4.76 -1.33 -31.70
CA LEU A 148 3.99 -2.34 -32.42
C LEU A 148 4.06 -2.02 -33.91
N TYR A 149 4.24 -3.01 -34.78
CA TYR A 149 4.34 -2.74 -36.20
C TYR A 149 3.39 -3.56 -37.06
N SER A 150 3.07 -3.01 -38.24
CA SER A 150 2.46 -3.77 -39.32
C SER A 150 3.07 -3.35 -40.65
N ILE A 151 3.45 -4.32 -41.48
CA ILE A 151 4.02 -4.06 -42.80
C ILE A 151 3.08 -4.58 -43.88
N LYS A 152 2.82 -3.74 -44.89
CA LYS A 152 1.94 -4.07 -46.02
C LYS A 152 2.65 -3.80 -47.34
N LYS A 153 2.47 -4.70 -48.30
CA LYS A 153 2.97 -4.53 -49.68
C LYS A 153 2.00 -3.65 -50.47
N LEU A 154 2.51 -2.67 -51.21
CA LEU A 154 1.67 -1.83 -52.07
C LEU A 154 1.18 -2.59 -53.30
N SER A 155 0.03 -2.18 -53.84
CA SER A 155 -0.59 -2.76 -55.05
C SER A 155 0.31 -2.73 -56.28
N SER A 156 1.31 -1.84 -56.34
CA SER A 156 2.32 -1.79 -57.40
C SER A 156 3.39 -2.89 -57.29
N GLY A 157 3.43 -3.64 -56.18
CA GLY A 157 4.33 -4.76 -55.92
C GLY A 157 5.80 -4.40 -55.71
N LYS A 158 6.16 -3.10 -55.76
CA LYS A 158 7.54 -2.62 -55.68
C LYS A 158 7.96 -2.11 -54.30
N ASN A 159 7.02 -1.63 -53.50
CA ASN A 159 7.30 -0.96 -52.24
C ASN A 159 6.48 -1.58 -51.10
N TYR A 160 6.96 -1.39 -49.87
CA TYR A 160 6.28 -1.76 -48.63
C TYR A 160 6.00 -0.50 -47.80
N ILE A 161 4.90 -0.49 -47.06
CA ILE A 161 4.65 0.49 -46.00
C ILE A 161 4.80 -0.23 -44.66
N LEU A 162 5.69 0.28 -43.83
CA LEU A 162 5.83 -0.11 -42.43
C LEU A 162 5.10 0.92 -41.56
N ASN A 163 4.11 0.46 -40.81
CA ASN A 163 3.40 1.24 -39.81
C ASN A 163 3.99 0.92 -38.45
N LEU A 164 4.38 1.94 -37.69
CA LEU A 164 4.83 1.83 -36.30
C LEU A 164 3.82 2.51 -35.39
N TYR A 165 3.40 1.83 -34.33
CA TYR A 165 2.46 2.33 -33.33
C TYR A 165 3.15 2.36 -31.96
N GLN A 166 3.10 3.51 -31.31
CA GLN A 166 3.60 3.69 -29.95
C GLN A 166 2.49 4.26 -29.08
N ILE A 167 2.23 3.60 -27.95
CA ILE A 167 1.21 4.05 -26.99
C ILE A 167 1.91 4.93 -25.96
N HIS A 168 1.60 6.22 -25.96
CA HIS A 168 2.11 7.18 -24.98
C HIS A 168 1.05 7.50 -23.93
N LEU A 169 1.52 7.69 -22.70
CA LEU A 169 0.72 8.19 -21.60
C LEU A 169 1.08 9.66 -21.37
N ASP A 170 0.11 10.57 -21.47
CA ASP A 170 0.35 11.97 -21.13
C ASP A 170 0.57 12.10 -19.62
N THR A 171 1.83 12.23 -19.23
CA THR A 171 2.26 12.39 -17.84
C THR A 171 2.29 13.86 -17.42
N LYS A 172 1.84 14.82 -18.24
CA LYS A 172 1.79 16.24 -17.84
C LYS A 172 0.91 16.50 -16.60
N TYR A 173 -0.06 15.62 -16.33
CA TYR A 173 -0.88 15.66 -15.11
C TYR A 173 -0.30 14.83 -13.95
N PHE A 174 0.74 14.02 -14.22
CA PHE A 174 1.57 13.44 -13.17
C PHE A 174 2.64 14.47 -12.81
N SER A 175 2.37 15.22 -11.73
CA SER A 175 3.38 16.06 -11.08
C SER A 175 4.70 15.28 -10.97
N LYS A 176 5.78 15.93 -11.41
CA LYS A 176 7.15 15.48 -11.66
C LYS A 176 7.91 14.85 -10.46
N GLY A 177 7.25 14.17 -9.52
CA GLY A 177 7.84 13.75 -8.24
C GLY A 177 7.38 12.42 -7.66
N LEU A 178 6.71 11.54 -8.41
CA LEU A 178 6.19 10.27 -7.89
C LEU A 178 6.59 9.07 -8.75
N ALA A 179 7.87 8.72 -8.77
CA ALA A 179 8.35 7.42 -9.22
C ALA A 179 9.67 7.16 -8.48
N SER A 180 9.97 6.02 -7.85
CA SER A 180 9.22 4.79 -7.52
C SER A 180 9.91 4.08 -6.34
N GLU A 181 11.19 4.39 -6.05
CA GLU A 181 11.96 3.81 -4.93
C GLU A 181 11.62 4.42 -3.56
N SER A 182 11.37 5.73 -3.48
CA SER A 182 11.06 6.39 -2.21
C SER A 182 9.72 5.91 -1.62
N THR A 183 8.75 5.56 -2.46
CA THR A 183 7.41 5.19 -1.99
C THR A 183 7.37 3.80 -1.38
N GLU A 184 8.14 2.83 -1.90
CA GLU A 184 8.24 1.50 -1.30
C GLU A 184 9.03 1.52 0.01
N MET A 185 10.14 2.26 0.07
CA MET A 185 10.90 2.45 1.31
C MET A 185 10.05 3.13 2.39
N ILE A 186 9.31 4.19 2.04
CA ILE A 186 8.39 4.87 2.96
C ILE A 186 7.26 3.93 3.43
N LYS A 187 6.71 3.08 2.55
CA LYS A 187 5.69 2.08 2.93
C LYS A 187 6.27 1.01 3.87
N LEU A 188 7.50 0.56 3.63
CA LEU A 188 8.16 -0.44 4.46
C LEU A 188 8.48 0.13 5.85
N GLU A 189 8.99 1.36 5.90
CA GLU A 189 9.30 2.09 7.13
C GLU A 189 8.04 2.39 7.96
N GLN A 190 6.93 2.76 7.29
CA GLN A 190 5.63 2.92 7.96
C GLN A 190 5.08 1.61 8.51
N ARG A 191 5.25 0.49 7.80
CA ARG A 191 4.88 -0.85 8.31
C ARG A 191 5.72 -1.25 9.51
N LYS A 192 7.03 -0.96 9.48
CA LYS A 192 7.95 -1.22 10.59
C LYS A 192 7.52 -0.42 11.82
N ARG A 193 7.36 0.89 11.67
CA ARG A 193 6.90 1.78 12.74
C ARG A 193 5.52 1.40 13.30
N TYR A 194 4.61 0.95 12.45
CA TYR A 194 3.31 0.48 12.89
C TYR A 194 3.41 -0.80 13.73
N ARG A 195 4.28 -1.74 13.36
CA ARG A 195 4.55 -2.93 14.18
C ARG A 195 5.16 -2.54 15.53
N ASP A 196 6.15 -1.67 15.53
CA ASP A 196 6.82 -1.19 16.75
C ASP A 196 5.79 -0.57 17.73
N ILE A 197 4.87 0.26 17.24
CA ILE A 197 3.79 0.84 18.05
C ILE A 197 2.87 -0.26 18.64
N ILE A 198 2.54 -1.30 17.87
CA ILE A 198 1.68 -2.39 18.39
C ILE A 198 2.43 -3.21 19.44
N GLU A 199 3.74 -3.39 19.30
CA GLU A 199 4.58 -4.04 20.31
C GLU A 199 4.65 -3.20 21.60
N GLU A 200 4.87 -1.90 21.51
CA GLU A 200 4.83 -0.98 22.65
C GLU A 200 3.46 -1.00 23.36
N ILE A 201 2.36 -1.06 22.59
CA ILE A 201 1.02 -1.18 23.16
C ILE A 201 0.86 -2.50 23.91
N LYS A 202 1.40 -3.59 23.37
CA LYS A 202 1.38 -4.90 24.04
C LYS A 202 2.13 -4.83 25.36
N GLU A 203 3.33 -4.22 25.39
CA GLU A 203 4.09 -4.04 26.62
C GLU A 203 3.34 -3.20 27.65
N HIS A 204 2.66 -2.15 27.19
CA HIS A 204 1.80 -1.36 28.05
C HIS A 204 0.64 -2.19 28.63
N ILE A 205 -0.02 -3.03 27.81
CA ILE A 205 -1.09 -3.92 28.26
C ILE A 205 -0.59 -4.94 29.29
N ASP A 206 0.63 -5.46 29.14
CA ASP A 206 1.24 -6.39 30.09
C ASP A 206 1.43 -5.78 31.49
N GLN A 207 1.67 -4.47 31.55
CA GLN A 207 1.87 -3.73 32.79
C GLN A 207 0.56 -3.25 33.44
N LEU A 208 -0.58 -3.37 32.75
CA LEU A 208 -1.85 -2.89 33.28
C LEU A 208 -2.35 -3.76 34.45
N PRO A 209 -3.02 -3.14 35.43
CA PRO A 209 -3.66 -3.88 36.52
C PRO A 209 -4.69 -4.88 35.97
N LEU A 210 -4.44 -6.18 36.15
CA LEU A 210 -5.34 -7.23 35.67
C LEU A 210 -6.69 -7.24 36.40
N SER A 211 -6.79 -6.56 37.54
CA SER A 211 -8.03 -6.31 38.30
C SER A 211 -8.98 -5.32 37.63
N GLU A 212 -8.49 -4.49 36.71
CA GLU A 212 -9.27 -3.38 36.11
C GLU A 212 -9.77 -3.69 34.71
N ARG A 213 -10.80 -2.97 34.26
CA ARG A 213 -11.33 -3.12 32.90
C ARG A 213 -10.37 -2.49 31.88
N LEU A 214 -10.02 -3.25 30.84
CA LEU A 214 -9.24 -2.73 29.72
C LEU A 214 -9.97 -1.58 29.00
N GLN A 215 -9.36 -0.40 29.01
CA GLN A 215 -9.91 0.80 28.37
C GLN A 215 -9.30 1.01 26.98
N LEU A 216 -9.74 0.23 26.00
CA LEU A 216 -9.21 0.28 24.63
C LEU A 216 -9.20 1.70 24.02
N LYS A 217 -10.21 2.53 24.34
CA LYS A 217 -10.28 3.92 23.85
C LYS A 217 -9.13 4.78 24.42
N GLN A 218 -8.76 4.58 25.68
CA GLN A 218 -7.66 5.32 26.29
C GLN A 218 -6.32 4.89 25.69
N ILE A 219 -6.11 3.59 25.49
CA ILE A 219 -4.92 3.03 24.83
C ILE A 219 -4.80 3.57 23.40
N CYS A 220 -5.88 3.54 22.63
CA CYS A 220 -5.90 4.13 21.29
C CYS A 220 -5.47 5.61 21.31
N LYS A 221 -5.99 6.38 22.27
CA LYS A 221 -5.67 7.79 22.43
C LYS A 221 -4.20 8.02 22.82
N SER A 222 -3.67 7.26 23.79
CA SER A 222 -2.30 7.45 24.30
C SER A 222 -1.23 7.08 23.28
N PHE A 223 -1.50 6.10 22.43
CA PHE A 223 -0.57 5.66 21.38
C PHE A 223 -0.86 6.28 20.00
N GLY A 224 -1.86 7.17 19.92
CA GLY A 224 -2.19 7.89 18.70
C GLY A 224 -2.69 7.02 17.54
N ILE A 225 -3.32 5.88 17.84
CA ILE A 225 -3.89 4.96 16.84
C ILE A 225 -5.40 4.84 17.00
N ASN A 226 -6.10 4.43 15.95
CA ASN A 226 -7.54 4.16 16.05
C ASN A 226 -7.83 2.70 16.46
N SER A 227 -9.07 2.44 16.88
CA SER A 227 -9.46 1.10 17.34
C SER A 227 -9.41 0.03 16.26
N PHE A 228 -9.56 0.40 14.99
CA PHE A 228 -9.46 -0.55 13.87
C PHE A 228 -8.01 -0.99 13.67
N GLN A 229 -7.08 -0.05 13.65
CA GLN A 229 -5.64 -0.29 13.61
C GLN A 229 -5.21 -1.16 14.80
N LEU A 230 -5.57 -0.79 16.02
CA LEU A 230 -5.22 -1.60 17.19
C LEU A 230 -5.67 -3.08 17.04
N LYS A 231 -6.93 -3.31 16.64
CA LYS A 231 -7.45 -4.67 16.42
C LYS A 231 -6.72 -5.39 15.28
N LYS A 232 -6.50 -4.70 14.17
CA LYS A 232 -5.81 -5.25 13.00
C LYS A 232 -4.37 -5.63 13.34
N GLY A 233 -3.63 -4.76 14.03
CA GLY A 233 -2.26 -5.02 14.45
C GLY A 233 -2.17 -6.21 15.40
N PHE A 234 -3.06 -6.29 16.39
CA PHE A 234 -3.10 -7.45 17.30
C PHE A 234 -3.49 -8.75 16.57
N GLN A 235 -4.40 -8.69 15.60
CA GLN A 235 -4.74 -9.86 14.79
C GLN A 235 -3.56 -10.31 13.92
N GLU A 236 -2.83 -9.37 13.31
CA GLU A 236 -1.69 -9.68 12.44
C GLU A 236 -0.47 -10.20 13.21
N LEU A 237 -0.16 -9.62 14.38
CA LEU A 237 1.04 -9.97 15.16
C LEU A 237 0.80 -11.08 16.20
N TYR A 238 -0.36 -11.10 16.83
CA TYR A 238 -0.67 -11.99 17.96
C TYR A 238 -1.85 -12.92 17.70
N GLN A 239 -2.46 -12.88 16.51
CA GLN A 239 -3.58 -13.74 16.10
C GLN A 239 -4.78 -13.71 17.05
N CYS A 240 -4.97 -12.59 17.76
CA CYS A 240 -6.08 -12.41 18.68
C CYS A 240 -6.51 -10.94 18.75
N CYS A 241 -7.67 -10.67 19.34
CA CYS A 241 -8.07 -9.31 19.65
C CYS A 241 -7.37 -8.82 20.93
N PRO A 242 -7.08 -7.50 21.07
CA PRO A 242 -6.40 -6.96 22.25
C PRO A 242 -7.13 -7.24 23.57
N TYR A 243 -8.47 -7.31 23.53
CA TYR A 243 -9.28 -7.66 24.68
C TYR A 243 -9.12 -9.14 25.08
N ASP A 244 -9.08 -10.04 24.11
CA ASP A 244 -8.89 -11.48 24.36
C ASP A 244 -7.48 -11.77 24.89
N TYR A 245 -6.48 -11.03 24.37
CA TYR A 245 -5.12 -11.05 24.88
C TYR A 245 -5.08 -10.70 26.37
N PHE A 246 -5.65 -9.55 26.75
CA PHE A 246 -5.73 -9.11 28.14
C PHE A 246 -6.51 -10.08 29.04
N LEU A 247 -7.64 -10.61 28.56
CA LEU A 247 -8.38 -11.65 29.28
C LEU A 247 -7.54 -12.90 29.52
N THR A 248 -6.72 -13.29 28.55
CA THR A 248 -5.82 -14.45 28.68
C THR A 248 -4.76 -14.19 29.74
N LEU A 249 -4.15 -13.01 29.77
CA LEU A 249 -3.21 -12.61 30.83
C LEU A 249 -3.87 -12.66 32.21
N ARG A 250 -5.07 -12.08 32.33
CA ARG A 250 -5.87 -12.12 33.56
C ARG A 250 -6.15 -13.56 34.02
N MET A 251 -6.52 -14.45 33.11
CA MET A 251 -6.78 -15.86 33.42
C MET A 251 -5.52 -16.61 33.81
N LYS A 252 -4.37 -16.35 33.18
CA LYS A 252 -3.07 -16.92 33.58
C LYS A 252 -2.69 -16.50 35.00
N HIS A 253 -2.85 -15.22 35.35
CA HIS A 253 -2.63 -14.74 36.70
C HIS A 253 -3.60 -15.39 37.70
N ALA A 254 -4.88 -15.50 37.34
CA ALA A 254 -5.86 -16.20 38.18
C ALA A 254 -5.52 -17.68 38.39
N HIS A 255 -5.00 -18.37 37.38
CA HIS A 255 -4.56 -19.77 37.50
C HIS A 255 -3.47 -19.91 38.55
N LEU A 256 -2.43 -19.07 38.47
CA LEU A 256 -1.34 -19.05 39.44
C LEU A 256 -1.87 -18.82 40.86
N LEU A 257 -2.78 -17.87 41.05
CA LEU A 257 -3.38 -17.61 42.35
C LEU A 257 -4.23 -18.78 42.87
N VAL A 258 -4.93 -19.50 41.99
CA VAL A 258 -5.73 -20.67 42.38
C VAL A 258 -4.84 -21.81 42.89
N GLU A 259 -3.63 -21.94 42.32
CA GLU A 259 -2.67 -22.98 42.70
C GLU A 259 -1.89 -22.63 43.96
N THR A 260 -1.48 -21.37 44.10
CA THR A 260 -0.53 -20.95 45.13
C THR A 260 -1.18 -20.34 46.37
N SER A 261 -2.38 -19.78 46.26
CA SER A 261 -3.03 -19.06 47.36
C SER A 261 -4.05 -19.91 48.14
N THR A 262 -4.18 -19.61 49.43
CA THR A 262 -5.18 -20.20 50.33
C THR A 262 -6.48 -19.40 50.39
N ILE A 263 -6.48 -18.19 49.81
CA ILE A 263 -7.59 -17.22 49.77
C ILE A 263 -8.85 -17.85 49.17
N SER A 264 -10.06 -17.46 49.59
CA SER A 264 -11.27 -18.07 49.04
C SER A 264 -11.40 -17.80 47.53
N LEU A 265 -11.97 -18.75 46.77
CA LEU A 265 -12.17 -18.57 45.32
C LEU A 265 -13.07 -17.38 44.98
N LYS A 266 -13.93 -16.97 45.93
CA LYS A 266 -14.79 -15.79 45.81
C LYS A 266 -13.97 -14.51 45.89
N GLU A 267 -13.11 -14.37 46.90
CA GLU A 267 -12.20 -13.23 47.04
C GLU A 267 -11.20 -13.17 45.87
N LEU A 268 -10.65 -14.32 45.46
CA LEU A 268 -9.78 -14.40 44.29
C LEU A 268 -10.47 -13.85 43.04
N SER A 269 -11.73 -14.22 42.80
CA SER A 269 -12.48 -13.71 41.65
C SER A 269 -12.62 -12.18 41.67
N GLN A 270 -12.77 -11.58 42.86
CA GLN A 270 -12.83 -10.13 43.02
C GLN A 270 -11.47 -9.48 42.79
N MET A 271 -10.38 -10.09 43.30
CA MET A 271 -9.01 -9.61 43.10
C MET A 271 -8.60 -9.56 41.63
N VAL A 272 -9.06 -10.52 40.81
CA VAL A 272 -8.78 -10.52 39.37
C VAL A 272 -9.81 -9.74 38.53
N GLY A 273 -10.68 -8.95 39.18
CA GLY A 273 -11.57 -8.01 38.50
C GLY A 273 -12.93 -8.54 38.07
N TYR A 274 -13.42 -9.64 38.67
CA TYR A 274 -14.78 -10.13 38.48
C TYR A 274 -15.66 -9.80 39.68
N SER A 275 -16.80 -9.15 39.42
CA SER A 275 -17.79 -8.85 40.46
C SER A 275 -18.47 -10.09 41.03
N GLN A 276 -18.63 -11.14 40.22
CA GLN A 276 -19.33 -12.36 40.58
C GLN A 276 -18.51 -13.61 40.24
N TYR A 277 -18.41 -14.52 41.22
CA TYR A 277 -17.70 -15.79 41.06
C TYR A 277 -18.22 -16.68 39.91
N PRO A 278 -19.54 -16.81 39.65
CA PRO A 278 -20.02 -17.61 38.52
C PRO A 278 -19.46 -17.16 37.15
N THR A 279 -19.35 -15.85 36.92
CA THR A 279 -18.78 -15.28 35.69
C THR A 279 -17.30 -15.64 35.56
N PHE A 280 -16.54 -15.47 36.64
CA PHE A 280 -15.15 -15.90 36.71
C PHE A 280 -15.00 -17.40 36.45
N SER A 281 -15.76 -18.25 37.16
CA SER A 281 -15.67 -19.70 37.03
C SER A 281 -16.02 -20.19 35.62
N THR A 282 -16.94 -19.52 34.94
CA THR A 282 -17.32 -19.85 33.57
C THR A 282 -16.20 -19.48 32.61
N GLN A 283 -15.60 -18.30 32.77
CA GLN A 283 -14.47 -17.88 31.95
C GLN A 283 -13.25 -18.77 32.18
N PHE A 284 -12.93 -19.08 33.44
CA PHE A 284 -11.83 -19.96 33.80
C PHE A 284 -11.98 -21.36 33.20
N LEU A 285 -13.20 -21.92 33.25
CA LEU A 285 -13.51 -23.20 32.62
C LEU A 285 -13.35 -23.14 31.10
N LYS A 286 -13.77 -22.05 30.45
CA LYS A 286 -13.57 -21.87 29.00
C LYS A 286 -12.08 -21.82 28.63
N THR A 287 -11.26 -21.17 29.46
CA THR A 287 -9.82 -21.00 29.17
C THR A 287 -9.00 -22.25 29.46
N PHE A 288 -9.24 -22.95 30.58
CA PHE A 288 -8.38 -24.06 31.05
C PHE A 288 -9.06 -25.44 30.99
N GLN A 289 -10.33 -25.50 30.58
CA GLN A 289 -11.14 -26.73 30.56
C GLN A 289 -11.29 -27.44 31.92
N ILE A 290 -10.91 -26.77 33.01
CA ILE A 290 -11.01 -27.26 34.38
C ILE A 290 -11.61 -26.16 35.25
N ARG A 291 -12.46 -26.51 36.23
CA ARG A 291 -13.03 -25.53 37.16
C ARG A 291 -12.00 -25.12 38.23
N PRO A 292 -12.01 -23.85 38.70
CA PRO A 292 -11.08 -23.38 39.72
C PRO A 292 -11.04 -24.26 40.98
N ARG A 293 -12.21 -24.69 41.45
CA ARG A 293 -12.35 -25.58 42.63
C ARG A 293 -11.69 -26.93 42.42
N THR A 294 -11.82 -27.50 41.22
CA THR A 294 -11.23 -28.80 40.90
C THR A 294 -9.71 -28.69 40.82
N LEU A 295 -9.20 -27.64 40.19
CA LEU A 295 -7.76 -27.36 40.12
C LEU A 295 -7.15 -27.23 41.52
N ARG A 296 -7.78 -26.45 42.41
CA ARG A 296 -7.26 -26.26 43.77
C ARG A 296 -7.21 -27.55 44.59
N LYS A 297 -8.26 -28.38 44.50
CA LYS A 297 -8.28 -29.70 45.16
C LYS A 297 -7.16 -30.61 44.64
N LYS A 298 -6.89 -30.58 43.34
CA LYS A 298 -5.83 -31.39 42.72
C LYS A 298 -4.46 -31.00 43.27
N GLN A 299 -4.18 -29.71 43.43
CA GLN A 299 -2.93 -29.24 44.03
C GLN A 299 -2.82 -29.61 45.51
N GLN A 300 -3.91 -29.51 46.28
CA GLN A 300 -3.93 -29.91 47.70
C GLN A 300 -3.72 -31.41 47.93
N ASN A 301 -4.02 -32.26 46.95
CA ASN A 301 -3.80 -33.70 47.03
C ASN A 301 -2.40 -34.14 46.55
N ASN A 302 -1.62 -33.23 45.96
CA ASN A 302 -0.27 -33.49 45.42
C ASN A 302 0.85 -32.94 46.32
N ILE A 303 0.49 -32.38 47.49
CA ILE A 303 1.40 -31.88 48.54
C ILE A 303 1.21 -32.79 49.75
#